data_AF-A0A7S0ZN05-F1
#
_entry.id   AF-A0A7S0ZN05-F1
#
_cell.length_a   1.000
_cell.length_b   1.000
_cell.length_c   1.000
_cell.angle_alpha   90.00
_cell.angle_beta   90.00
_cell.angle_gamma   90.00
#
_symmetry.space_group_name_H-M   'P 1'
#
loop_
_entity.id
_entity.type
_entity.pdbx_description
1 polymer ?
#
loop_
_entity_poly.entity_id
_entity_poly.type
_entity_poly.pdbx_seq_one_letter_code
_entity_poly.pdbx_strand_id
1 'polypeptide(L)'
;LTIGDPSRQKDGEKPSPMLSVRGLPLKVLQRAVDTYNKGADPRGGKALKVGLINGTDTGVVVGAVEACFTFSAGLLRQIPPATESQGRVPFSQRKPEYSVEFLKVTAPFHSPVIANASSHIMEDAKASPLFAAVKGTDLSFPVYSTMDGSDLREIDGPLLPRLVAMQVEEVLDWMKTTSSIGEKPTIIVDFGPGGKRGVAAISSRHLGGRAVTFVHASPDGLPSPAHSGTELLVSLTAEVLLPKPWEEDFAPRVVRVGNSRDLVIDNRFSRLLGAPPLLVAGMTPWSHFQQVGATNKAGYISELAGGG
;
A
#
# COMPACT_ATOMS: atom_id res chain seq x y z
N LEU A 1 -24.28 28.78 -2.49
CA LEU A 1 -24.12 28.38 -1.08
C LEU A 1 -25.17 27.31 -0.80
N THR A 2 -24.82 26.05 -1.04
CA THR A 2 -25.69 24.92 -0.71
C THR A 2 -25.12 24.29 0.53
N ILE A 3 -25.81 24.47 1.66
CA ILE A 3 -25.46 23.90 2.96
C ILE A 3 -25.44 22.38 2.78
N GLY A 4 -24.26 21.77 2.96
CA GLY A 4 -24.10 20.32 2.88
C GLY A 4 -24.93 19.63 3.96
N ASP A 5 -25.63 18.58 3.56
CA ASP A 5 -26.42 17.71 4.43
C ASP A 5 -25.56 17.16 5.59
N PRO A 6 -25.84 17.54 6.86
CA PRO A 6 -25.07 17.12 8.04
C PRO A 6 -25.11 15.61 8.30
N SER A 7 -26.08 14.88 7.72
CA SER A 7 -26.23 13.42 7.93
C SER A 7 -25.17 12.56 7.24
N ARG A 8 -24.25 13.18 6.50
CA ARG A 8 -23.21 12.50 5.71
C ARG A 8 -21.81 12.53 6.34
N GLN A 9 -21.66 13.16 7.50
CA GLN A 9 -20.45 13.00 8.32
C GLN A 9 -20.54 11.68 9.08
N LYS A 10 -19.43 10.94 9.18
CA LYS A 10 -19.27 10.07 10.36
C LYS A 10 -19.28 10.99 11.58
N ASP A 11 -20.11 10.72 12.57
CA ASP A 11 -20.29 11.58 13.74
C ASP A 11 -18.92 12.07 14.28
N GLY A 12 -18.71 13.40 14.27
CA GLY A 12 -17.51 14.06 14.79
C GLY A 12 -16.31 14.19 13.84
N GLU A 13 -16.40 13.75 12.58
CA GLU A 13 -15.33 13.91 11.60
C GLU A 13 -15.22 15.38 11.13
N LYS A 14 -14.05 15.99 11.31
CA LYS A 14 -13.78 17.37 10.87
C LYS A 14 -13.18 17.36 9.46
N PRO A 15 -13.82 18.02 8.47
CA PRO A 15 -13.25 18.18 7.14
C PRO A 15 -11.86 18.82 7.19
N SER A 16 -10.99 18.35 6.31
CA SER A 16 -9.61 18.82 6.20
C SER A 16 -9.22 18.90 4.72
N PRO A 17 -8.07 19.52 4.39
CA PRO A 17 -7.66 19.70 3.01
C PRO A 17 -7.11 18.42 2.34
N MET A 18 -7.07 17.29 3.05
CA MET A 18 -6.53 16.03 2.54
C MET A 18 -7.46 14.86 2.91
N LEU A 19 -8.02 14.21 1.89
CA LEU A 19 -8.97 13.11 1.99
C LEU A 19 -8.31 11.79 1.62
N SER A 20 -8.11 10.90 2.59
CA SER A 20 -7.65 9.52 2.36
C SER A 20 -8.77 8.68 1.76
N VAL A 21 -8.48 7.96 0.68
CA VAL A 21 -9.36 6.97 0.06
C VAL A 21 -8.62 5.63 0.02
N ARG A 22 -9.17 4.58 0.63
CA ARG A 22 -8.55 3.25 0.74
C ARG A 22 -9.50 2.16 0.27
N GLY A 23 -9.01 1.23 -0.55
CA GLY A 23 -9.78 0.13 -1.16
C GLY A 23 -10.42 0.46 -2.51
N LEU A 24 -10.14 1.66 -3.06
CA LEU A 24 -10.62 2.04 -4.39
C LEU A 24 -9.44 2.07 -5.36
N PRO A 25 -9.46 1.33 -6.48
CA PRO A 25 -8.33 1.31 -7.42
C PRO A 25 -7.92 2.73 -7.84
N LEU A 26 -6.62 3.02 -7.86
CA LEU A 26 -6.09 4.35 -8.13
C LEU A 26 -6.62 4.94 -9.43
N LYS A 27 -6.75 4.12 -10.47
CA LYS A 27 -7.29 4.54 -11.77
C LYS A 27 -8.75 4.99 -11.69
N VAL A 28 -9.55 4.41 -10.79
CA VAL A 28 -10.94 4.81 -10.53
C VAL A 28 -10.95 6.12 -9.74
N LEU A 29 -10.12 6.24 -8.70
CA LEU A 29 -9.98 7.47 -7.93
C LEU A 29 -9.56 8.65 -8.81
N GLN A 30 -8.54 8.47 -9.66
CA GLN A 30 -8.06 9.49 -10.58
C GLN A 30 -9.17 9.95 -11.54
N ARG A 31 -9.92 9.02 -12.13
CA ARG A 31 -11.07 9.35 -13.01
C ARG A 31 -12.14 10.14 -12.27
N ALA A 32 -12.41 9.83 -11.00
CA ALA A 32 -13.35 10.57 -10.19
C ALA A 32 -12.87 12.01 -9.95
N VAL A 33 -11.58 12.20 -9.62
CA VAL A 33 -10.96 13.53 -9.48
C VAL A 33 -11.01 14.31 -10.79
N ASP A 34 -10.66 13.68 -11.91
CA ASP A 34 -10.72 14.31 -13.24
C ASP A 34 -12.14 14.75 -13.59
N THR A 35 -13.14 13.92 -13.27
CA THR A 35 -14.56 14.22 -13.50
C THR A 35 -15.03 15.39 -12.64
N TYR A 36 -14.62 15.43 -11.38
CA TYR A 36 -14.88 16.56 -10.48
C TYR A 36 -14.27 17.85 -11.04
N ASN A 37 -13.00 17.81 -11.45
CA ASN A 37 -12.28 18.96 -11.96
C ASN A 37 -12.86 19.51 -13.27
N LYS A 38 -13.47 18.68 -14.12
CA LYS A 38 -14.20 19.14 -15.32
C LYS A 38 -15.40 20.03 -15.01
N GLY A 39 -16.04 19.83 -13.86
CA GLY A 39 -17.16 20.63 -13.39
C GLY A 39 -16.77 21.79 -12.47
N ALA A 40 -15.52 21.82 -12.00
CA ALA A 40 -15.00 22.88 -11.14
C ALA A 40 -14.50 24.06 -11.99
N ASP A 41 -14.70 25.30 -11.52
CA ASP A 41 -14.06 26.47 -12.14
C ASP A 41 -12.54 26.37 -11.93
N PRO A 42 -11.73 26.25 -13.01
CA PRO A 42 -10.28 26.15 -12.91
C PRO A 42 -9.63 27.35 -12.21
N ARG A 43 -10.27 28.52 -12.25
CA ARG A 43 -9.77 29.77 -11.65
C ARG A 43 -10.17 29.94 -10.19
N GLY A 44 -11.07 29.09 -9.68
CA GLY A 44 -11.64 29.22 -8.35
C GLY A 44 -10.79 28.64 -7.22
N GLY A 45 -9.61 28.08 -7.50
CA GLY A 45 -8.77 27.42 -6.49
C GLY A 45 -9.39 26.13 -5.91
N LYS A 46 -10.40 25.57 -6.59
CA LYS A 46 -11.15 24.38 -6.15
C LYS A 46 -10.72 23.09 -6.83
N ALA A 47 -9.71 23.16 -7.71
CA ALA A 47 -9.17 21.97 -8.36
C ALA A 47 -8.59 21.01 -7.32
N LEU A 48 -8.90 19.73 -7.49
CA LEU A 48 -8.39 18.64 -6.66
C LEU A 48 -7.28 17.90 -7.40
N LYS A 49 -6.42 17.24 -6.63
CA LYS A 49 -5.34 16.41 -7.15
C LYS A 49 -5.24 15.14 -6.31
N VAL A 50 -4.86 14.01 -6.92
CA VAL A 50 -4.36 12.87 -6.12
C VAL A 50 -2.92 13.21 -5.74
N GLY A 51 -2.73 13.69 -4.51
CA GLY A 51 -1.46 14.22 -4.02
C GLY A 51 -0.52 13.15 -3.49
N LEU A 52 -1.08 12.08 -2.90
CA LEU A 52 -0.29 10.93 -2.42
C LEU A 52 -0.82 9.64 -3.04
N ILE A 53 0.08 8.81 -3.54
CA ILE A 53 -0.16 7.45 -4.04
C ILE A 53 0.56 6.50 -3.11
N ASN A 54 -0.20 5.93 -2.17
CA ASN A 54 0.33 5.09 -1.09
C ASN A 54 0.23 3.58 -1.40
N GLY A 55 -0.47 3.22 -2.48
CA GLY A 55 -0.71 1.86 -2.91
C GLY A 55 -1.53 1.81 -4.20
N THR A 56 -1.80 0.60 -4.70
CA THR A 56 -2.60 0.38 -5.92
C THR A 56 -4.07 0.78 -5.77
N ASP A 57 -4.57 0.82 -4.54
CA ASP A 57 -5.95 1.13 -4.17
C ASP A 57 -6.05 2.11 -2.98
N THR A 58 -4.95 2.79 -2.67
CA THR A 58 -4.83 3.67 -1.51
C THR A 58 -4.17 4.97 -1.94
N GLY A 59 -4.93 6.06 -1.91
CA GLY A 59 -4.47 7.38 -2.33
C GLY A 59 -5.08 8.50 -1.48
N VAL A 60 -4.50 9.69 -1.58
CA VAL A 60 -4.98 10.88 -0.86
C VAL A 60 -5.30 11.97 -1.86
N VAL A 61 -6.54 12.44 -1.83
CA VAL A 61 -6.99 13.59 -2.61
C VAL A 61 -6.73 14.86 -1.81
N VAL A 62 -6.14 15.86 -2.46
CA VAL A 62 -5.67 17.09 -1.81
C VAL A 62 -6.25 18.33 -2.52
N GLY A 63 -6.56 19.36 -1.74
CA GLY A 63 -7.06 20.64 -2.22
C GLY A 63 -7.72 21.47 -1.12
N ALA A 64 -8.55 22.44 -1.51
CA ALA A 64 -9.33 23.23 -0.54
C ALA A 64 -10.27 22.32 0.28
N VAL A 65 -10.51 22.67 1.55
CA VAL A 65 -11.34 21.87 2.48
C VAL A 65 -12.75 21.65 1.92
N GLU A 66 -13.37 22.71 1.39
CA GLU A 66 -14.71 22.67 0.83
C GLU A 66 -14.78 21.82 -0.44
N ALA A 67 -13.70 21.82 -1.24
CA ALA A 67 -13.59 21.01 -2.44
C ALA A 67 -13.48 19.52 -2.08
N CYS A 68 -12.61 19.17 -1.13
CA CYS A 68 -12.48 17.80 -0.63
C CYS A 68 -13.78 17.28 -0.01
N PHE A 69 -14.49 18.11 0.74
CA PHE A 69 -15.81 17.78 1.29
C PHE A 69 -16.85 17.50 0.21
N THR A 70 -16.95 18.40 -0.78
CA THR A 70 -17.88 18.24 -1.90
C THR A 70 -17.56 16.98 -2.71
N PHE A 71 -16.28 16.73 -2.96
CA PHE A 71 -15.80 15.55 -3.66
C PHE A 71 -16.11 14.27 -2.90
N SER A 72 -15.86 14.20 -1.58
CA SER A 72 -16.17 13.03 -0.75
C SER A 72 -17.65 12.65 -0.85
N ALA A 73 -18.55 13.63 -0.66
CA ALA A 73 -20.00 13.41 -0.78
C ALA A 73 -20.41 12.98 -2.21
N GLY A 74 -19.76 13.53 -3.24
CA GLY A 74 -19.98 13.16 -4.63
C GLY A 74 -19.51 11.74 -4.94
N LEU A 75 -18.32 11.36 -4.45
CA LEU A 75 -17.72 10.05 -4.63
C LEU A 75 -18.58 8.95 -4.01
N LEU A 76 -19.01 9.13 -2.75
CA LEU A 76 -19.89 8.18 -2.05
C LEU A 76 -21.25 8.02 -2.74
N ARG A 77 -21.75 9.08 -3.39
CA ARG A 77 -23.01 9.02 -4.15
C ARG A 77 -22.85 8.29 -5.49
N GLN A 78 -21.77 8.56 -6.21
CA GLN A 78 -21.52 7.99 -7.54
C GLN A 78 -21.04 6.54 -7.47
N ILE A 79 -20.23 6.23 -6.46
CA ILE A 79 -19.63 4.92 -6.22
C ILE A 79 -19.98 4.53 -4.78
N PRO A 80 -21.19 4.05 -4.50
CA PRO A 80 -21.57 3.67 -3.16
C PRO A 80 -20.75 2.47 -2.67
N PRO A 81 -20.07 2.54 -1.51
CA PRO A 81 -19.38 1.39 -0.95
C PRO A 81 -20.38 0.31 -0.53
N ALA A 82 -19.92 -0.92 -0.39
CA ALA A 82 -20.69 -1.98 0.24
C ALA A 82 -20.94 -1.66 1.73
N THR A 83 -22.19 -1.74 2.16
CA THR A 83 -22.61 -1.53 3.56
C THR A 83 -23.01 -2.83 4.26
N GLU A 84 -23.19 -3.91 3.49
CA GLU A 84 -23.68 -5.21 3.94
C GLU A 84 -22.82 -6.34 3.34
N SER A 85 -22.99 -7.55 3.87
CA SER A 85 -22.30 -8.74 3.38
C SER A 85 -22.68 -9.03 1.92
N GLN A 86 -21.66 -9.13 1.07
CA GLN A 86 -21.81 -9.45 -0.35
C GLN A 86 -21.53 -10.93 -0.66
N GLY A 87 -21.51 -11.79 0.36
CA GLY A 87 -21.19 -13.22 0.22
C GLY A 87 -22.12 -13.97 -0.75
N ARG A 88 -23.36 -13.48 -0.90
CA ARG A 88 -24.36 -14.04 -1.84
C ARG A 88 -24.50 -13.25 -3.15
N VAL A 89 -23.72 -12.18 -3.34
CA VAL A 89 -23.73 -11.36 -4.55
C VAL A 89 -22.61 -11.84 -5.48
N PRO A 90 -22.90 -12.13 -6.78
CA PRO A 90 -21.86 -12.49 -7.75
C PRO A 90 -20.75 -11.45 -7.80
N PHE A 91 -19.49 -11.89 -7.88
CA PHE A 91 -18.33 -11.00 -7.76
C PHE A 91 -18.39 -9.76 -8.67
N SER A 92 -18.80 -9.94 -9.93
CA SER A 92 -18.91 -8.85 -10.92
C SER A 92 -20.01 -7.82 -10.64
N GLN A 93 -20.97 -8.16 -9.77
CA GLN A 93 -22.08 -7.30 -9.37
C GLN A 93 -21.88 -6.69 -7.98
N ARG A 94 -20.76 -7.01 -7.31
CA ARG A 94 -20.45 -6.46 -6.00
C ARG A 94 -20.17 -4.97 -6.09
N LYS A 95 -20.65 -4.24 -5.11
CA LYS A 95 -20.22 -2.88 -4.82
C LYS A 95 -18.77 -2.90 -4.31
N PRO A 96 -17.97 -1.87 -4.59
CA PRO A 96 -16.61 -1.79 -4.09
C PRO A 96 -16.59 -1.69 -2.56
N GLU A 97 -15.60 -2.30 -1.93
CA GLU A 97 -15.32 -2.17 -0.50
C GLU A 97 -14.20 -1.14 -0.32
N TYR A 98 -14.58 0.09 0.02
CA TYR A 98 -13.62 1.17 0.21
C TYR A 98 -14.07 2.12 1.34
N SER A 99 -13.12 2.89 1.85
CA SER A 99 -13.35 3.88 2.90
C SER A 99 -12.78 5.24 2.51
N VAL A 100 -13.44 6.28 3.02
CA VAL A 100 -12.99 7.67 2.94
C VAL A 100 -12.82 8.22 4.35
N GLU A 101 -11.75 8.97 4.59
CA GLU A 101 -11.44 9.58 5.87
C GLU A 101 -10.63 10.87 5.66
N PHE A 102 -11.01 11.95 6.36
CA PHE A 102 -10.20 13.18 6.38
C PHE A 102 -8.98 13.01 7.26
N LEU A 103 -7.80 13.33 6.71
CA LEU A 103 -6.56 13.31 7.46
C LEU A 103 -6.53 14.46 8.48
N LYS A 104 -5.96 14.22 9.66
CA LYS A 104 -5.81 15.23 10.71
C LYS A 104 -4.62 16.16 10.42
N VAL A 105 -4.78 16.99 9.39
CA VAL A 105 -3.76 17.92 8.88
C VAL A 105 -4.37 19.30 8.66
N THR A 106 -3.54 20.34 8.72
CA THR A 106 -3.97 21.74 8.62
C THR A 106 -3.70 22.37 7.26
N ALA A 107 -2.86 21.74 6.42
CA ALA A 107 -2.45 22.28 5.13
C ALA A 107 -2.65 21.26 3.99
N PRO A 108 -2.99 21.73 2.76
CA PRO A 108 -3.12 20.90 1.56
C PRO A 108 -1.74 20.56 0.96
N PHE A 109 -0.92 19.76 1.64
CA PHE A 109 0.37 19.35 1.06
C PHE A 109 0.19 18.62 -0.27
N HIS A 110 1.20 18.69 -1.15
CA HIS A 110 1.19 18.09 -2.49
C HIS A 110 0.09 18.65 -3.43
N SER A 111 -0.35 19.89 -3.18
CA SER A 111 -1.49 20.51 -3.86
C SER A 111 -1.10 21.80 -4.60
N PRO A 112 -1.67 22.05 -5.80
CA PRO A 112 -1.49 23.33 -6.47
C PRO A 112 -2.03 24.53 -5.65
N VAL A 113 -2.92 24.29 -4.68
CA VAL A 113 -3.49 25.35 -3.82
C VAL A 113 -2.42 26.13 -3.05
N ILE A 114 -1.31 25.49 -2.70
CA ILE A 114 -0.21 26.10 -1.95
C ILE A 114 1.07 26.23 -2.79
N ALA A 115 1.01 26.11 -4.11
CA ALA A 115 2.20 26.17 -4.98
C ALA A 115 3.04 27.45 -4.74
N ASN A 116 2.38 28.59 -4.50
CA ASN A 116 3.04 29.87 -4.20
C ASN A 116 3.78 29.88 -2.86
N ALA A 117 3.53 28.94 -1.94
CA ALA A 117 4.27 28.85 -0.69
C ALA A 117 5.76 28.52 -0.92
N SER A 118 6.08 27.84 -2.03
CA SER A 118 7.46 27.48 -2.36
C SER A 118 8.38 28.70 -2.45
N SER A 119 7.93 29.79 -3.11
CA SER A 119 8.76 31.01 -3.24
C SER A 119 8.97 31.71 -1.90
N HIS A 120 7.96 31.76 -1.04
CA HIS A 120 8.07 32.32 0.30
C HIS A 120 9.02 31.50 1.19
N ILE A 121 8.91 30.17 1.16
CA ILE A 121 9.82 29.27 1.89
C ILE A 121 11.27 29.49 1.45
N MET A 122 11.50 29.64 0.13
CA MET A 122 12.84 29.89 -0.40
C MET A 122 13.38 31.27 -0.01
N GLU A 123 12.52 32.29 0.11
CA GLU A 123 12.92 33.61 0.60
C GLU A 123 13.32 33.55 2.07
N ASP A 124 12.50 32.93 2.91
CA ASP A 124 12.76 32.78 4.35
C ASP A 124 14.03 31.95 4.60
N ALA A 125 14.29 30.94 3.77
CA ALA A 125 15.49 30.12 3.86
C ALA A 125 16.80 30.90 3.67
N LYS A 126 16.78 32.08 3.05
CA LYS A 126 17.96 32.95 2.94
C LYS A 126 18.48 33.40 4.31
N ALA A 127 17.62 33.43 5.33
CA ALA A 127 18.01 33.72 6.71
C ALA A 127 18.83 32.57 7.35
N SER A 128 18.83 31.37 6.76
CA SER A 128 19.59 30.20 7.21
C SER A 128 20.45 29.62 6.08
N PRO A 129 21.56 30.30 5.72
CA PRO A 129 22.36 29.96 4.54
C PRO A 129 23.00 28.57 4.62
N LEU A 130 23.29 28.05 5.82
CA LEU A 130 23.82 26.69 5.99
C LEU A 130 22.83 25.63 5.51
N PHE A 131 21.55 25.78 5.83
CA PHE A 131 20.52 24.83 5.41
C PHE A 131 20.21 24.98 3.92
N ALA A 132 20.18 26.21 3.41
CA ALA A 132 19.96 26.49 1.99
C ALA A 132 21.12 26.04 1.09
N ALA A 133 22.31 25.78 1.64
CA ALA A 133 23.49 25.37 0.89
C ALA A 133 23.68 23.85 0.76
N VAL A 134 22.90 23.03 1.48
CA VAL A 134 23.03 21.55 1.45
C VAL A 134 22.82 21.02 0.04
N LYS A 135 23.76 20.21 -0.44
CA LYS A 135 23.75 19.59 -1.77
C LYS A 135 23.57 18.08 -1.68
N GLY A 136 23.27 17.47 -2.83
CA GLY A 136 23.20 16.01 -2.97
C GLY A 136 24.47 15.32 -2.47
N THR A 137 25.63 15.85 -2.82
CA THR A 137 26.95 15.32 -2.43
C THR A 137 27.24 15.35 -0.93
N ASP A 138 26.50 16.14 -0.15
CA ASP A 138 26.66 16.22 1.30
C ASP A 138 25.96 15.06 2.02
N LEU A 139 25.06 14.33 1.33
CA LEU A 139 24.36 13.17 1.89
C LEU A 139 25.25 11.92 1.86
N SER A 140 25.47 11.30 3.03
CA SER A 140 26.35 10.13 3.16
C SER A 140 25.75 8.83 2.62
N PHE A 141 24.45 8.78 2.36
CA PHE A 141 23.72 7.61 1.88
C PHE A 141 22.58 8.03 0.94
N PRO A 142 22.07 7.11 0.08
CA PRO A 142 20.95 7.41 -0.81
C PRO A 142 19.74 7.94 -0.04
N VAL A 143 19.21 9.07 -0.49
CA VAL A 143 17.90 9.57 -0.03
C VAL A 143 17.02 9.61 -1.25
N TYR A 144 15.91 8.89 -1.23
CA TYR A 144 15.08 8.72 -2.42
C TYR A 144 14.02 9.81 -2.54
N SER A 145 13.86 10.37 -3.75
CA SER A 145 12.79 11.30 -4.07
C SER A 145 11.44 10.64 -3.88
N THR A 146 10.53 11.35 -3.22
CA THR A 146 9.16 10.87 -2.95
C THR A 146 8.27 10.85 -4.19
N MET A 147 8.74 11.36 -5.33
CA MET A 147 7.99 11.47 -6.59
C MET A 147 8.26 10.30 -7.54
N ASP A 148 9.52 9.88 -7.65
CA ASP A 148 9.96 8.88 -8.63
C ASP A 148 10.96 7.84 -8.09
N GLY A 149 11.46 7.99 -6.86
CA GLY A 149 12.47 7.10 -6.28
C GLY A 149 13.91 7.36 -6.76
N SER A 150 14.18 8.46 -7.47
CA SER A 150 15.54 8.88 -7.82
C SER A 150 16.39 9.20 -6.58
N ASP A 151 17.70 9.02 -6.65
CA ASP A 151 18.61 9.35 -5.55
C ASP A 151 18.90 10.86 -5.53
N LEU A 152 18.53 11.54 -4.43
CA LEU A 152 18.75 12.97 -4.27
C LEU A 152 20.25 13.35 -4.25
N ARG A 153 21.16 12.39 -4.05
CA ARG A 153 22.60 12.62 -4.17
C ARG A 153 23.03 13.03 -5.57
N GLU A 154 22.27 12.65 -6.59
CA GLU A 154 22.55 12.91 -8.00
C GLU A 154 22.06 14.29 -8.46
N ILE A 155 21.42 15.07 -7.57
CA ILE A 155 20.93 16.41 -7.90
C ILE A 155 22.08 17.41 -7.85
N ASP A 156 22.26 18.11 -8.97
CA ASP A 156 23.18 19.24 -9.07
C ASP A 156 22.66 20.46 -8.32
N GLY A 157 23.50 21.02 -7.46
CA GLY A 157 23.21 22.24 -6.71
C GLY A 157 22.48 22.01 -5.38
N PRO A 158 21.86 23.07 -4.81
CA PRO A 158 21.17 22.99 -3.53
C PRO A 158 19.94 22.07 -3.58
N LEU A 159 19.76 21.25 -2.55
CA LEU A 159 18.62 20.33 -2.43
C LEU A 159 17.32 21.01 -1.99
N LEU A 160 17.41 22.14 -1.29
CA LEU A 160 16.24 22.77 -0.67
C LEU A 160 15.08 23.04 -1.65
N PRO A 161 15.29 23.62 -2.86
CA PRO A 161 14.21 23.81 -3.84
C PRO A 161 13.50 22.50 -4.18
N ARG A 162 14.24 21.39 -4.31
CA ARG A 162 13.67 20.07 -4.60
C ARG A 162 12.86 19.54 -3.41
N LEU A 163 13.40 19.63 -2.20
CA LEU A 163 12.70 19.19 -0.97
C LEU A 163 11.39 19.95 -0.77
N VAL A 164 11.40 21.27 -1.01
CA VAL A 164 10.20 22.12 -0.93
C VAL A 164 9.18 21.72 -1.98
N ALA A 165 9.59 21.55 -3.24
CA ALA A 165 8.69 21.12 -4.32
C ALA A 165 8.01 19.78 -4.01
N MET A 166 8.78 18.79 -3.52
CA MET A 166 8.29 17.47 -3.14
C MET A 166 7.23 17.50 -2.03
N GLN A 167 7.29 18.48 -1.12
CA GLN A 167 6.35 18.61 0.00
C GLN A 167 5.13 19.49 -0.35
N VAL A 168 5.35 20.57 -1.10
CA VAL A 168 4.34 21.60 -1.35
C VAL A 168 3.42 21.21 -2.50
N GLU A 169 3.98 20.82 -3.65
CA GLU A 169 3.23 20.75 -4.90
C GLU A 169 3.26 19.37 -5.56
N GLU A 170 4.42 18.70 -5.58
CA GLU A 170 4.59 17.46 -6.34
C GLU A 170 3.82 16.29 -5.73
N VAL A 171 3.46 15.33 -6.58
CA VAL A 171 2.83 14.08 -6.13
C VAL A 171 3.86 13.27 -5.36
N LEU A 172 3.47 12.76 -4.20
CA LEU A 172 4.18 11.69 -3.52
C LEU A 172 3.71 10.35 -4.10
N ASP A 173 4.57 9.69 -4.87
CA ASP A 173 4.34 8.35 -5.38
C ASP A 173 5.17 7.35 -4.57
N TRP A 174 4.58 6.85 -3.49
CA TRP A 174 5.26 5.96 -2.57
C TRP A 174 5.62 4.64 -3.24
N MET A 175 4.80 4.17 -4.18
CA MET A 175 5.03 2.93 -4.92
C MET A 175 6.29 3.01 -5.79
N LYS A 176 6.56 4.16 -6.41
CA LYS A 176 7.82 4.40 -7.13
C LYS A 176 8.98 4.58 -6.17
N THR A 177 8.78 5.35 -5.11
CA THR A 177 9.78 5.63 -4.08
C THR A 177 10.35 4.34 -3.48
N THR A 178 9.50 3.33 -3.23
CA THR A 178 9.88 2.05 -2.63
C THR A 178 10.11 0.92 -3.65
N SER A 179 10.11 1.22 -4.95
CA SER A 179 10.11 0.20 -6.00
C SER A 179 11.33 -0.72 -5.97
N SER A 180 12.50 -0.17 -5.67
CA SER A 180 13.80 -0.87 -5.54
C SER A 180 13.93 -1.70 -4.25
N ILE A 181 12.99 -1.57 -3.32
CA ILE A 181 13.04 -2.29 -2.04
C ILE A 181 12.60 -3.75 -2.23
N GLY A 182 13.38 -4.66 -1.65
CA GLY A 182 13.07 -6.09 -1.60
C GLY A 182 13.77 -6.94 -2.66
N GLU A 183 14.73 -6.38 -3.40
CA GLU A 183 15.69 -7.15 -4.24
C GLU A 183 16.65 -8.01 -3.41
N LYS A 184 16.88 -7.61 -2.16
CA LYS A 184 17.71 -8.30 -1.17
C LYS A 184 16.93 -8.35 0.15
N PRO A 185 17.30 -9.25 1.09
CA PRO A 185 16.78 -9.20 2.44
C PRO A 185 17.00 -7.82 3.07
N THR A 186 15.92 -7.11 3.36
CA THR A 186 15.94 -5.72 3.82
C THR A 186 15.14 -5.56 5.10
N ILE A 187 15.73 -4.89 6.07
CA ILE A 187 15.07 -4.45 7.30
C ILE A 187 14.79 -2.96 7.16
N ILE A 188 13.53 -2.57 7.26
CA ILE A 188 13.11 -1.16 7.21
C ILE A 188 12.81 -0.69 8.63
N VAL A 189 13.46 0.38 9.05
CA VAL A 189 13.23 1.00 10.36
C VAL A 189 12.38 2.25 10.17
N ASP A 190 11.16 2.24 10.71
CA ASP A 190 10.23 3.36 10.68
C ASP A 190 10.39 4.20 11.95
N PHE A 191 11.01 5.38 11.80
CA PHE A 191 11.12 6.42 12.83
C PHE A 191 9.95 7.41 12.80
N GLY A 192 9.01 7.22 11.87
CA GLY A 192 7.88 8.11 11.65
C GLY A 192 6.81 7.97 12.73
N PRO A 193 5.95 8.99 12.87
CA PRO A 193 4.84 8.96 13.80
C PRO A 193 3.75 7.97 13.35
N GLY A 194 2.90 7.56 14.28
CA GLY A 194 1.65 6.85 13.98
C GLY A 194 1.68 5.33 14.15
N GLY A 195 2.85 4.73 14.38
CA GLY A 195 3.00 3.30 14.72
C GLY A 195 2.20 2.39 13.79
N LYS A 196 1.20 1.69 14.34
CA LYS A 196 0.30 0.77 13.61
C LYS A 196 -0.48 1.40 12.43
N ARG A 197 -0.53 2.73 12.36
CA ARG A 197 -1.16 3.52 11.28
C ARG A 197 -0.15 4.37 10.50
N GLY A 198 1.14 4.21 10.78
CA GLY A 198 2.24 4.92 10.15
C GLY A 198 2.63 4.36 8.79
N VAL A 199 3.78 4.83 8.28
CA VAL A 199 4.26 4.52 6.93
C VAL A 199 4.64 3.04 6.79
N ALA A 200 5.18 2.41 7.83
CA ALA A 200 5.43 0.96 7.81
C ALA A 200 4.16 0.13 7.57
N ALA A 201 3.02 0.50 8.17
CA ALA A 201 1.77 -0.23 7.99
C ALA A 201 1.20 -0.08 6.55
N ILE A 202 1.44 1.06 5.92
CA ILE A 202 1.10 1.30 4.50
C ILE A 202 2.05 0.51 3.59
N SER A 203 3.34 0.52 3.93
CA SER A 203 4.40 -0.09 3.13
C SER A 203 4.34 -1.61 3.14
N SER A 204 4.02 -2.22 4.29
CA SER A 204 3.94 -3.67 4.44
C SER A 204 2.89 -4.32 3.55
N ARG A 205 1.83 -3.59 3.17
CA ARG A 205 0.79 -4.10 2.26
C ARG A 205 1.31 -4.34 0.85
N HIS A 206 2.12 -3.42 0.31
CA HIS A 206 2.58 -3.52 -1.08
C HIS A 206 3.96 -4.16 -1.22
N LEU A 207 4.78 -4.15 -0.16
CA LEU A 207 6.06 -4.86 -0.09
C LEU A 207 5.91 -6.30 0.42
N GLY A 208 4.69 -6.73 0.78
CA GLY A 208 4.38 -8.07 1.24
C GLY A 208 4.83 -9.15 0.24
N GLY A 209 5.42 -10.22 0.76
CA GLY A 209 5.94 -11.34 -0.03
C GLY A 209 7.31 -11.12 -0.64
N ARG A 210 7.87 -9.91 -0.55
CA ARG A 210 9.29 -9.66 -0.78
C ARG A 210 10.10 -10.00 0.47
N ALA A 211 11.41 -10.03 0.33
CA ALA A 211 12.36 -10.23 1.43
C ALA A 211 12.47 -8.96 2.31
N VAL A 212 11.35 -8.48 2.85
CA VAL A 212 11.29 -7.23 3.62
C VAL A 212 10.62 -7.46 4.96
N THR A 213 11.23 -6.95 6.02
CA THR A 213 10.59 -6.82 7.33
C THR A 213 10.62 -5.38 7.81
N PHE A 214 9.66 -5.01 8.64
CA PHE A 214 9.55 -3.69 9.23
C PHE A 214 9.89 -3.75 10.70
N VAL A 215 10.56 -2.72 11.20
CA VAL A 215 10.83 -2.47 12.61
C VAL A 215 10.33 -1.08 12.91
N HIS A 216 9.53 -0.94 13.96
CA HIS A 216 9.04 0.36 14.39
C HIS A 216 9.97 0.90 15.48
N ALA A 217 10.64 2.01 15.22
CA ALA A 217 11.40 2.73 16.23
C ALA A 217 10.43 3.62 17.02
N SER A 218 9.75 3.04 18.01
CA SER A 218 8.95 3.83 18.94
C SER A 218 9.87 4.72 19.79
N PRO A 219 9.53 6.00 20.02
CA PRO A 219 10.27 6.86 20.96
C PRO A 219 10.40 6.23 22.36
N ASP A 220 9.44 5.39 22.72
CA ASP A 220 9.34 4.73 24.03
C ASP A 220 10.12 3.40 24.08
N GLY A 221 10.66 2.93 22.94
CA GLY A 221 11.38 1.65 22.83
C GLY A 221 10.53 0.40 23.10
N LEU A 222 9.21 0.55 23.31
CA LEU A 222 8.34 -0.55 23.69
C LEU A 222 7.90 -1.41 22.48
N PRO A 223 7.91 -2.76 22.61
CA PRO A 223 7.37 -3.66 21.61
C PRO A 223 5.88 -3.36 21.35
N SER A 224 5.46 -3.31 20.10
CA SER A 224 4.05 -3.20 19.76
C SER A 224 3.41 -4.60 19.64
N PRO A 225 2.36 -4.93 20.42
CA PRO A 225 1.67 -6.22 20.30
C PRO A 225 0.96 -6.47 18.95
N ALA A 226 0.87 -5.46 18.07
CA ALA A 226 0.17 -5.60 16.78
C ALA A 226 1.02 -6.16 15.65
N HIS A 227 2.33 -6.26 15.85
CA HIS A 227 3.24 -6.79 14.85
C HIS A 227 4.18 -7.77 15.54
N SER A 228 3.70 -9.01 15.71
CA SER A 228 4.52 -10.14 16.13
C SER A 228 5.60 -10.38 15.06
N GLY A 229 6.75 -9.71 15.19
CA GLY A 229 7.83 -9.73 14.20
C GLY A 229 8.59 -8.42 14.05
N THR A 230 8.06 -7.30 14.57
CA THR A 230 8.80 -6.02 14.65
C THR A 230 9.59 -5.94 15.96
N GLU A 231 10.24 -7.04 16.37
CA GLU A 231 11.05 -7.04 17.57
C GLU A 231 12.16 -6.01 17.40
N LEU A 232 12.12 -5.02 18.29
CA LEU A 232 13.09 -3.96 18.35
C LEU A 232 14.50 -4.57 18.44
N LEU A 233 15.46 -3.82 17.91
CA LEU A 233 16.93 -3.94 18.04
C LEU A 233 17.46 -4.05 19.51
N VAL A 234 16.60 -4.38 20.47
CA VAL A 234 16.83 -4.38 21.92
C VAL A 234 17.37 -5.73 22.41
N SER A 235 17.10 -6.84 21.70
CA SER A 235 17.73 -8.10 22.06
C SER A 235 19.08 -8.23 21.36
N LEU A 236 20.15 -7.72 22.01
CA LEU A 236 21.55 -7.96 21.62
C LEU A 236 21.94 -9.46 21.61
N THR A 237 21.03 -10.33 22.04
CA THR A 237 21.20 -11.78 22.12
C THR A 237 20.30 -12.57 21.17
N ALA A 238 19.34 -11.93 20.48
CA ALA A 238 18.50 -12.61 19.50
C ALA A 238 19.16 -12.55 18.12
N GLU A 239 19.26 -13.70 17.44
CA GLU A 239 19.64 -13.72 16.03
C GLU A 239 18.57 -12.98 15.21
N VAL A 240 19.00 -11.97 14.46
CA VAL A 240 18.12 -11.26 13.54
C VAL A 240 17.81 -12.19 12.37
N LEU A 241 16.58 -12.72 12.34
CA LEU A 241 16.10 -13.51 11.22
C LEU A 241 15.91 -12.60 10.00
N LEU A 242 16.75 -12.81 8.99
CA LEU A 242 16.60 -12.10 7.73
C LEU A 242 15.29 -12.52 7.04
N PRO A 243 14.51 -11.54 6.53
CA PRO A 243 13.28 -11.85 5.82
C PRO A 243 13.57 -12.59 4.53
N LYS A 244 12.70 -13.54 4.18
CA LYS A 244 12.77 -14.34 2.95
C LYS A 244 11.63 -13.97 2.01
N PRO A 245 11.87 -13.94 0.69
CA PRO A 245 10.79 -13.75 -0.27
C PRO A 245 9.91 -15.00 -0.33
N TRP A 246 8.63 -14.84 -0.69
CA TRP A 246 7.73 -15.98 -0.87
C TRP A 246 8.22 -16.96 -1.93
N GLU A 247 8.94 -16.46 -2.93
CA GLU A 247 9.56 -17.31 -3.94
C GLU A 247 10.52 -18.32 -3.29
N GLU A 248 11.34 -17.92 -2.32
CA GLU A 248 12.25 -18.85 -1.65
C GLU A 248 11.48 -19.92 -0.85
N ASP A 249 10.44 -19.49 -0.12
CA ASP A 249 9.70 -20.34 0.82
C ASP A 249 8.62 -21.22 0.20
N PHE A 250 8.11 -20.83 -0.97
CA PHE A 250 6.92 -21.42 -1.59
C PHE A 250 7.05 -21.73 -3.09
N ALA A 251 8.12 -21.32 -3.78
CA ALA A 251 8.26 -21.66 -5.19
C ALA A 251 8.35 -23.18 -5.38
N PRO A 252 7.60 -23.74 -6.35
CA PRO A 252 7.71 -25.15 -6.69
C PRO A 252 9.10 -25.44 -7.26
N ARG A 253 9.65 -26.58 -6.90
CA ARG A 253 10.94 -27.08 -7.42
C ARG A 253 10.72 -28.41 -8.12
N VAL A 254 11.73 -28.88 -8.84
CA VAL A 254 11.71 -30.21 -9.46
C VAL A 254 12.81 -31.04 -8.81
N VAL A 255 12.45 -32.21 -8.29
CA VAL A 255 13.37 -33.10 -7.57
C VAL A 255 13.21 -34.55 -8.05
N ARG A 256 14.18 -35.40 -7.72
CA ARG A 256 14.05 -36.86 -7.78
C ARG A 256 13.93 -37.40 -6.37
N VAL A 257 13.04 -38.37 -6.18
CA VAL A 257 12.86 -39.04 -4.88
C VAL A 257 13.63 -40.37 -4.90
N GLY A 258 14.65 -40.48 -4.03
CA GLY A 258 15.51 -41.67 -3.96
C GLY A 258 16.18 -41.99 -5.30
N ASN A 259 16.11 -43.25 -5.73
CA ASN A 259 16.67 -43.72 -7.00
C ASN A 259 15.64 -43.68 -8.16
N SER A 260 14.51 -43.00 -7.99
CA SER A 260 13.50 -42.90 -9.04
C SER A 260 14.05 -42.16 -10.27
N ARG A 261 13.71 -42.67 -11.46
CA ARG A 261 13.98 -41.97 -12.73
C ARG A 261 13.01 -40.82 -12.97
N ASP A 262 11.88 -40.81 -12.26
CA ASP A 262 10.83 -39.82 -12.45
C ASP A 262 11.16 -38.54 -11.69
N LEU A 263 10.87 -37.42 -12.35
CA LEU A 263 10.92 -36.10 -11.75
C LEU A 263 9.58 -35.80 -11.08
N VAL A 264 9.61 -35.27 -9.87
CA VAL A 264 8.41 -34.84 -9.15
C VAL A 264 8.48 -33.36 -8.85
N ILE A 265 7.32 -32.72 -8.79
CA ILE A 265 7.20 -31.34 -8.33
C ILE A 265 7.27 -31.34 -6.81
N ASP A 266 8.23 -30.59 -6.28
CA ASP A 266 8.47 -30.40 -4.86
C ASP A 266 7.82 -29.10 -4.38
N ASN A 267 6.80 -29.23 -3.54
CA ASN A 267 6.18 -28.14 -2.80
C ASN A 267 5.61 -28.65 -1.47
N ARG A 268 5.00 -27.77 -0.68
CA ARG A 268 4.42 -28.18 0.62
C ARG A 268 3.35 -29.26 0.51
N PHE A 269 2.56 -29.26 -0.57
CA PHE A 269 1.54 -30.28 -0.82
C PHE A 269 2.16 -31.65 -1.12
N SER A 270 3.13 -31.72 -2.05
CA SER A 270 3.73 -33.00 -2.44
C SER A 270 4.63 -33.59 -1.34
N ARG A 271 5.30 -32.76 -0.55
CA ARG A 271 6.02 -33.22 0.66
C ARG A 271 5.08 -33.79 1.71
N LEU A 272 3.92 -33.18 1.91
CA LEU A 272 2.95 -33.60 2.92
C LEU A 272 2.24 -34.90 2.52
N LEU A 273 1.80 -35.01 1.27
CA LEU A 273 0.95 -36.10 0.80
C LEU A 273 1.70 -37.20 0.04
N GLY A 274 2.97 -36.98 -0.30
CA GLY A 274 3.77 -37.95 -1.07
C GLY A 274 3.26 -38.17 -2.50
N ALA A 275 2.48 -37.23 -3.04
CA ALA A 275 1.84 -37.31 -4.35
C ALA A 275 2.06 -36.04 -5.18
N PRO A 276 1.89 -36.07 -6.52
CA PRO A 276 1.91 -34.87 -7.34
C PRO A 276 0.95 -33.80 -6.82
N PRO A 277 1.24 -32.49 -6.96
CA PRO A 277 0.44 -31.41 -6.39
C PRO A 277 -0.85 -31.13 -7.18
N LEU A 278 -1.62 -32.17 -7.42
CA LEU A 278 -2.90 -32.19 -8.10
C LEU A 278 -3.88 -33.02 -7.27
N LEU A 279 -5.04 -32.43 -6.97
CA LEU A 279 -6.11 -33.03 -6.17
C LEU A 279 -7.36 -33.14 -7.03
N VAL A 280 -7.97 -34.33 -7.06
CA VAL A 280 -9.32 -34.51 -7.60
C VAL A 280 -10.32 -34.32 -6.46
N ALA A 281 -10.94 -33.14 -6.42
CA ALA A 281 -11.85 -32.74 -5.35
C ALA A 281 -13.10 -33.64 -5.26
N GLY A 282 -13.62 -33.79 -4.05
CA GLY A 282 -14.84 -34.55 -3.78
C GLY A 282 -16.07 -33.80 -4.30
N MET A 283 -16.80 -34.40 -5.25
CA MET A 283 -17.99 -33.80 -5.85
C MET A 283 -19.11 -34.84 -5.94
N THR A 284 -20.27 -34.55 -5.37
CA THR A 284 -21.50 -35.31 -5.68
C THR A 284 -22.03 -34.85 -7.05
N PRO A 285 -22.40 -35.77 -7.97
CA PRO A 285 -22.46 -37.23 -7.83
C PRO A 285 -21.22 -37.99 -8.36
N TRP A 286 -20.14 -37.30 -8.72
CA TRP A 286 -19.05 -37.87 -9.51
C TRP A 286 -18.05 -38.72 -8.71
N SER A 287 -17.71 -38.30 -7.50
CA SER A 287 -16.63 -38.89 -6.70
C SER A 287 -17.04 -40.16 -5.94
N HIS A 288 -17.50 -41.18 -6.68
CA HIS A 288 -17.80 -42.53 -6.21
C HIS A 288 -16.54 -43.41 -6.10
N PHE A 289 -16.62 -44.49 -5.31
CA PHE A 289 -15.47 -45.33 -4.94
C PHE A 289 -14.66 -45.88 -6.13
N GLN A 290 -15.29 -46.17 -7.28
CA GLN A 290 -14.58 -46.66 -8.47
C GLN A 290 -13.70 -45.59 -9.09
N GLN A 291 -14.21 -44.36 -9.25
CA GLN A 291 -13.44 -43.24 -9.81
C GLN A 291 -12.36 -42.77 -8.84
N VAL A 292 -12.65 -42.71 -7.54
CA VAL A 292 -11.62 -42.43 -6.52
C VAL A 292 -10.53 -43.49 -6.52
N GLY A 293 -10.90 -44.77 -6.54
CA GLY A 293 -9.96 -45.89 -6.58
C GLY A 293 -9.08 -45.87 -7.84
N ALA A 294 -9.66 -45.56 -9.00
CA ALA A 294 -8.92 -45.40 -10.25
C ALA A 294 -7.92 -44.24 -10.21
N THR A 295 -8.32 -43.08 -9.68
CA THR A 295 -7.46 -41.90 -9.53
C THR A 295 -6.30 -42.16 -8.56
N ASN A 296 -6.59 -42.78 -7.41
CA ASN A 296 -5.56 -43.16 -6.44
C ASN A 296 -4.57 -44.18 -7.03
N LYS A 297 -5.07 -45.15 -7.81
CA LYS A 297 -4.21 -46.11 -8.53
C LYS A 297 -3.33 -45.43 -9.59
N ALA A 298 -3.79 -44.33 -10.17
CA ALA A 298 -3.00 -43.51 -11.10
C ALA A 298 -1.95 -42.63 -10.40
N GLY A 299 -1.87 -42.66 -9.06
CA GLY A 299 -0.88 -41.91 -8.28
C GLY A 299 -1.30 -40.50 -7.87
N TYR A 300 -2.57 -40.15 -8.02
CA TYR A 300 -3.13 -38.85 -7.61
C TYR A 300 -4.03 -38.98 -6.39
N ILE A 301 -4.17 -37.92 -5.62
CA ILE A 301 -5.10 -37.89 -4.49
C ILE A 301 -6.50 -37.54 -5.00
N SER A 302 -7.49 -38.35 -4.63
CA SER A 302 -8.91 -38.08 -4.88
C SER A 302 -9.72 -38.21 -3.61
N GLU A 303 -10.65 -37.28 -3.41
CA GLU A 303 -11.56 -37.29 -2.26
C GLU A 303 -12.86 -38.05 -2.60
N LEU A 304 -13.30 -38.91 -1.68
CA LEU A 304 -14.61 -39.57 -1.77
C LEU A 304 -15.72 -38.59 -1.36
N ALA A 305 -16.75 -38.43 -2.19
CA ALA A 305 -17.88 -37.58 -1.86
C ALA A 305 -18.79 -38.27 -0.84
N GLY A 306 -18.80 -37.79 0.42
CA GLY A 306 -19.65 -38.32 1.49
C GLY A 306 -21.10 -37.79 1.50
N GLY A 307 -21.49 -36.98 0.51
CA GLY A 307 -22.82 -36.37 0.45
C GLY A 307 -23.89 -37.21 -0.27
N GLY A 308 -23.52 -38.37 -0.83
CA GLY A 308 -24.42 -39.26 -1.58
C GLY A 308 -24.31 -40.70 -1.12
#